data_AF-A0A6M3Y8N8-F1
#
_entry.id   AF-A0A6M3Y8N8-F1
#
_cell.length_a   1.000
_cell.length_b   1.000
_cell.length_c   1.000
_cell.angle_alpha   90.00
_cell.angle_beta   90.00
_cell.angle_gamma   90.00
#
_symmetry.space_group_name_H-M   'P 1'
#
loop_
_entity.id
_entity.type
_entity.pdbx_description
1 polymer ?
#
loop_
_entity_poly.entity_id
_entity_poly.type
_entity_poly.pdbx_seq_one_letter_code
_entity_poly.pdbx_strand_id
1 'polypeptide(L)' 'MTENNDYNQKTFIRLNAQIVRAQIKLAAMIAANMQRQHLGQSMAYDDADFVKIIEEENITENSIAFELKEIY' A
#
# COMPACT_ATOMS: atom_id res chain seq x y z
N MET A 1 23.39 -13.21 -19.47
CA MET A 1 22.52 -13.62 -18.34
C MET A 1 22.34 -12.47 -17.33
N THR A 2 22.12 -11.23 -17.77
CA THR A 2 22.04 -10.04 -16.89
C THR A 2 20.67 -9.36 -16.90
N GLU A 3 19.77 -9.72 -17.81
CA GLU A 3 18.49 -9.03 -17.99
C GLU A 3 17.42 -9.46 -16.96
N ASN A 4 17.44 -10.71 -16.49
CA ASN A 4 16.44 -11.22 -15.55
C ASN A 4 16.57 -10.63 -14.12
N ASN A 5 17.74 -10.11 -13.75
CA ASN A 5 17.99 -9.61 -12.40
C ASN A 5 17.48 -8.16 -12.21
N ASP A 6 17.56 -7.34 -13.28
CA ASP A 6 17.15 -5.93 -13.24
C ASP A 6 15.60 -5.77 -13.26
N TYR A 7 14.88 -6.72 -13.90
CA TYR A 7 13.41 -6.73 -13.92
C TYR A 7 12.82 -7.01 -12.54
N ASN A 8 13.32 -8.03 -11.83
CA ASN A 8 12.87 -8.37 -10.48
C ASN A 8 13.22 -7.26 -9.47
N GLN A 9 14.38 -6.62 -9.62
CA GLN A 9 14.76 -5.50 -8.75
C GLN A 9 13.83 -4.29 -8.92
N LYS A 10 13.48 -3.92 -10.15
CA LYS A 10 12.55 -2.80 -10.43
C LYS A 10 11.15 -3.07 -9.91
N THR A 11 10.66 -4.30 -10.06
CA THR A 11 9.33 -4.68 -9.58
C THR A 11 9.28 -4.72 -8.05
N PHE A 12 10.32 -5.24 -7.39
CA PHE A 12 10.44 -5.16 -5.93
C PHE A 12 10.46 -3.71 -5.41
N ILE A 13 11.23 -2.82 -6.05
CA ILE A 13 11.28 -1.40 -5.70
C ILE A 13 9.91 -0.75 -5.91
N ARG A 14 9.22 -1.06 -7.01
CA ARG A 14 7.87 -0.56 -7.30
C ARG A 14 6.87 -1.01 -6.23
N LEU A 15 6.89 -2.28 -5.83
CA LEU A 15 6.00 -2.82 -4.79
C LEU A 15 6.26 -2.13 -3.45
N ASN A 16 7.52 -1.96 -3.05
CA ASN A 16 7.87 -1.22 -1.84
C ASN A 16 7.37 0.23 -1.90
N ALA A 17 7.50 0.90 -3.05
CA ALA A 17 7.00 2.25 -3.23
C ALA A 17 5.46 2.31 -3.10
N GLN A 18 4.73 1.33 -3.63
CA GLN A 18 3.27 1.23 -3.47
C GLN A 18 2.88 1.05 -1.99
N ILE A 19 3.55 0.15 -1.28
CA ILE A 19 3.30 -0.10 0.15
C ILE A 19 3.58 1.16 0.98
N VAL A 20 4.72 1.83 0.75
CA VAL A 20 5.08 3.05 1.48
C VAL A 20 4.06 4.17 1.23
N ARG A 21 3.59 4.34 -0.01
CA ARG A 21 2.54 5.33 -0.30
C ARG A 21 1.23 5.02 0.41
N ALA A 22 0.81 3.75 0.43
CA ALA A 22 -0.36 3.32 1.19
C ALA A 22 -0.21 3.66 2.68
N GLN A 23 0.93 3.29 3.28
CA GLN A 23 1.22 3.58 4.69
C GLN A 23 1.13 5.08 5.03
N ILE A 24 1.64 5.95 4.17
CA ILE A 24 1.56 7.41 4.36
C ILE A 24 0.11 7.88 4.35
N LYS A 25 -0.71 7.41 3.39
CA LYS A 25 -2.12 7.78 3.30
C LYS A 25 -2.91 7.31 4.53
N LEU A 26 -2.71 6.05 4.94
CA LEU A 26 -3.35 5.48 6.13
C LEU A 26 -2.96 6.26 7.40
N ALA A 27 -1.67 6.60 7.56
CA ALA A 27 -1.21 7.39 8.69
C ALA A 27 -1.86 8.78 8.76
N ALA A 28 -2.03 9.44 7.61
CA ALA A 28 -2.71 10.74 7.54
C ALA A 28 -4.20 10.63 7.95
N MET A 29 -4.89 9.59 7.49
CA MET A 29 -6.30 9.34 7.85
C MET A 29 -6.46 9.05 9.35
N ILE A 30 -5.57 8.24 9.92
CA ILE A 30 -5.56 7.95 11.36
C ILE A 30 -5.33 9.23 12.16
N ALA A 31 -4.33 10.04 11.77
CA ALA A 31 -4.05 11.30 12.45
C ALA A 31 -5.24 12.27 12.41
N ALA A 32 -5.93 12.36 11.28
CA ALA A 32 -7.13 13.17 11.15
C ALA A 32 -8.28 12.68 12.06
N ASN A 33 -8.51 11.36 12.12
CA ASN A 33 -9.50 10.79 13.03
C ASN A 33 -9.14 11.00 14.50
N MET A 34 -7.88 10.85 14.88
CA MET A 34 -7.41 11.13 16.24
C MET A 34 -7.62 12.60 16.63
N GLN A 35 -7.32 13.53 15.73
CA GLN A 35 -7.57 14.95 15.95
C GLN A 35 -9.06 15.25 16.16
N ARG A 36 -9.93 14.67 15.32
CA ARG A 36 -11.38 14.85 15.44
C ARG A 36 -11.93 14.25 16.72
N GLN A 37 -11.47 13.06 17.10
CA GLN A 37 -11.85 12.42 18.36
C GLN A 37 -11.46 13.29 19.56
N HIS A 38 -10.26 13.88 19.55
CA HIS A 38 -9.82 14.80 20.59
C HIS A 38 -10.72 16.05 20.69
N LEU A 39 -11.28 16.51 19.58
CA LEU A 39 -12.21 17.63 19.51
C LEU A 39 -13.69 17.24 19.78
N GLY A 40 -13.97 15.97 20.08
CA GLY A 40 -15.34 15.47 20.25
C GLY A 40 -16.16 15.44 18.96
N GLN A 41 -15.49 15.47 17.80
CA GLN A 41 -16.10 15.42 16.49
C GLN A 41 -16.20 13.96 15.99
N SER A 42 -17.18 13.71 15.12
CA SER A 42 -17.27 12.45 14.39
C SER A 42 -16.02 12.22 13.54
N MET A 43 -15.63 10.95 13.40
CA MET A 43 -14.54 10.51 12.54
C MET A 43 -14.79 10.96 11.09
N ALA A 44 -13.71 11.33 10.40
CA ALA A 44 -13.77 11.71 8.99
C ALA A 44 -13.66 10.50 8.06
N TYR A 45 -13.02 9.43 8.53
CA TYR A 45 -12.76 8.22 7.76
C TYR A 45 -13.21 6.99 8.51
N ASP A 46 -13.71 6.00 7.78
CA ASP A 46 -14.12 4.71 8.31
C ASP A 46 -13.35 3.54 7.68
N ASP A 47 -13.67 2.31 8.09
CA ASP A 47 -13.00 1.11 7.62
C ASP A 47 -13.07 0.94 6.09
N ALA A 48 -14.14 1.40 5.43
CA ALA A 48 -14.26 1.31 3.99
C ALA A 48 -13.29 2.26 3.28
N ASP A 49 -13.06 3.45 3.85
CA ASP A 49 -12.05 4.38 3.33
C ASP A 49 -10.64 3.79 3.44
N PHE A 50 -10.33 3.09 4.54
CA PHE A 50 -9.02 2.45 4.73
C PHE A 50 -8.80 1.30 3.74
N VAL A 51 -9.82 0.47 3.48
CA VAL A 51 -9.75 -0.61 2.49
C VAL A 51 -9.53 -0.05 1.08
N LYS A 52 -10.18 1.06 0.74
CA LYS A 52 -10.03 1.71 -0.57
C LYS A 52 -8.59 2.12 -0.88
N ILE A 53 -7.78 2.47 0.12
CA ILE A 53 -6.35 2.79 -0.08
C ILE A 53 -5.55 1.57 -0.58
N ILE A 54 -5.89 0.37 -0.12
CA ILE A 54 -5.24 -0.87 -0.54
C ILE A 54 -5.55 -1.14 -2.02
N GLU A 55 -6.80 -0.92 -2.42
CA GLU A 55 -7.26 -1.05 -3.80
C GLU A 55 -6.63 0.01 -4.72
N GLU A 56 -6.60 1.28 -4.29
CA GLU A 56 -6.03 2.40 -5.07
C GLU A 56 -4.54 2.21 -5.36
N GLU A 57 -3.77 1.70 -4.41
CA GLU A 57 -2.33 1.46 -4.59
C GLU A 57 -2.05 0.15 -5.35
N ASN A 58 -3.10 -0.59 -5.76
CA ASN A 58 -3.01 -1.88 -6.45
C ASN A 58 -2.14 -2.90 -5.69
N ILE A 59 -2.24 -2.89 -4.36
CA ILE A 59 -1.56 -3.85 -3.50
C ILE A 59 -2.44 -5.09 -3.43
N THR A 60 -2.13 -6.09 -4.26
CA THR A 60 -2.87 -7.36 -4.29
C THR A 60 -1.98 -8.49 -3.76
N GLU A 61 -2.58 -9.56 -3.22
CA GLU A 61 -1.84 -10.78 -2.84
C GLU A 61 -1.04 -11.35 -4.04
N ASN A 62 -1.55 -11.16 -5.27
CA ASN A 62 -0.87 -11.56 -6.50
C ASN A 62 0.33 -10.68 -6.87
N SER A 63 0.42 -9.45 -6.36
CA SER A 63 1.59 -8.57 -6.53
C SER A 63 2.84 -9.15 -5.85
N ILE A 64 2.65 -10.09 -4.92
CA ILE A 64 3.71 -10.85 -4.22
C ILE A 64 3.92 -12.23 -4.88
N ALA A 65 2.88 -12.81 -5.49
CA ALA A 65 2.90 -14.18 -5.99
C ALA A 65 3.44 -14.35 -7.43
N PHE A 66 3.42 -13.30 -8.27
CA PHE A 66 3.79 -13.43 -9.68
C PHE A 66 5.31 -13.44 -9.97
N GLU A 67 6.17 -13.08 -9.02
CA GLU A 67 7.62 -13.02 -9.25
C GLU A 67 8.36 -14.35 -9.00
N LEU A 68 7.73 -15.32 -8.35
CA LEU A 68 8.39 -16.59 -8.00
C LEU A 68 8.05 -17.76 -8.96
N LYS A 69 7.09 -17.57 -9.88
CA LYS A 69 6.67 -18.62 -10.82
C LYS A 69 7.44 -18.65 -12.13
N GLU A 70 8.26 -17.65 -12.43
CA GLU A 70 9.14 -17.69 -13.63
C GLU A 70 10.55 -18.25 -13.33
N ILE A 71 10.79 -18.76 -12.12
CA ILE A 71 12.09 -19.29 -11.69
C ILE A 71 12.14 -20.85 -11.69
N TYR A 72 11.04 -21.54 -12.03
CA TYR A 72 11.02 -23.00 -12.16
C TYR A 72 10.64 -23.48 -13.56
#